data_AF-A0A0R2H334-F1
#
_entry.id   AF-A0A0R2H334-F1
#
_cell.length_a   1.000
_cell.length_b   1.000
_cell.length_c   1.000
_cell.angle_alpha   90.00
_cell.angle_beta   90.00
_cell.angle_gamma   90.00
#
_symmetry.space_group_name_H-M   'P 1'
#
loop_
_entity.id
_entity.type
_entity.pdbx_description
1 polymer ?
#
loop_
_entity_poly.entity_id
_entity_poly.type
_entity_poly.pdbx_seq_one_letter_code
_entity_poly.pdbx_strand_id
1 'polypeptide(L)'
;MNLQMRLKDEHRLGLSEGRAEVKAKGRDEMQDEMTLGLIHALQAQGMPQKQIVEALALTRKISLAEAQHYYEQVAQADSESAR
;
A
#
# COMPACT_ATOMS: atom_id res chain seq x y z
N MET A 1 -18.08 -25.95 52.24
CA MET A 1 -18.73 -25.96 50.91
C MET A 1 -18.76 -24.54 50.37
N ASN A 2 -18.22 -24.35 49.16
CA ASN A 2 -17.92 -23.09 48.49
C ASN A 2 -19.16 -22.45 47.86
N LEU A 3 -19.37 -21.14 48.04
CA LEU A 3 -20.34 -20.36 47.28
C LEU A 3 -19.81 -18.94 46.97
N GLN A 4 -18.69 -18.88 46.25
CA GLN A 4 -18.29 -17.66 45.52
C GLN A 4 -17.82 -18.07 44.13
N MET A 5 -18.81 -18.32 43.29
CA MET A 5 -18.64 -18.43 41.84
C MET A 5 -18.73 -17.03 41.23
N ARG A 6 -17.82 -16.78 40.28
CA ARG A 6 -17.96 -15.90 39.11
C ARG A 6 -17.86 -14.40 39.33
N LEU A 7 -16.75 -13.83 38.83
CA LEU A 7 -16.72 -12.72 37.85
C LEU A 7 -15.29 -12.15 37.76
N LYS A 8 -14.35 -12.95 37.23
CA LYS A 8 -13.03 -12.44 36.81
C LYS A 8 -12.59 -12.91 35.42
N ASP A 9 -13.55 -13.32 34.59
CA ASP A 9 -13.29 -13.81 33.23
C ASP A 9 -14.19 -13.16 32.18
N GLU A 10 -14.37 -11.84 32.25
CA GLU A 10 -15.01 -11.07 31.17
C GLU A 10 -14.23 -9.80 30.79
N HIS A 11 -12.93 -9.95 30.51
CA HIS A 11 -12.18 -8.97 29.69
C HIS A 11 -11.83 -9.55 28.31
N ARG A 12 -12.68 -10.43 27.79
CA ARG A 12 -12.50 -11.06 26.46
C ARG A 12 -13.40 -10.52 25.36
N LEU A 13 -14.11 -9.41 25.54
CA LEU A 13 -14.97 -8.86 24.49
C LEU A 13 -14.85 -7.34 24.42
N GLY A 14 -14.31 -6.85 23.29
CA GLY A 14 -14.13 -5.43 23.00
C GLY A 14 -13.05 -5.11 21.95
N LEU A 15 -12.33 -6.11 21.40
CA LEU A 15 -11.33 -5.92 20.33
C LEU A 15 -11.75 -6.53 18.99
N SER A 16 -13.05 -6.67 18.77
CA SER A 16 -13.67 -6.95 17.47
C SER A 16 -14.66 -5.79 17.32
N GLU A 17 -14.46 -4.75 16.52
CA GLU A 17 -14.51 -4.83 15.05
C GLU A 17 -13.95 -3.57 14.36
N GLY A 18 -13.34 -2.62 15.08
CA GLY A 18 -13.07 -1.28 14.55
C GLY A 18 -11.63 -0.94 14.14
N ARG A 19 -10.68 -1.89 14.17
CA ARG A 19 -9.23 -1.59 14.03
C ARG A 19 -8.49 -2.37 12.94
N ALA A 20 -9.23 -3.05 12.06
CA ALA A 20 -8.65 -3.73 10.90
C ALA A 20 -8.64 -2.83 9.65
N GLU A 21 -9.68 -2.01 9.44
CA GLU A 21 -9.80 -1.19 8.22
C GLU A 21 -8.83 0.01 8.19
N VAL A 22 -8.53 0.62 9.35
CA VAL A 22 -7.62 1.78 9.43
C VAL A 22 -6.16 1.38 9.13
N LYS A 23 -5.77 0.13 9.39
CA LYS A 23 -4.40 -0.35 9.11
C LYS A 23 -4.18 -0.76 7.66
N ALA A 24 -5.23 -1.21 6.96
CA ALA A 24 -5.12 -1.60 5.56
C ALA A 24 -4.99 -0.35 4.67
N LYS A 25 -5.83 0.67 4.91
CA LYS A 25 -5.85 1.88 4.09
C LYS A 25 -4.56 2.70 4.19
N GLY A 26 -4.03 2.89 5.40
CA GLY A 26 -2.75 3.59 5.58
C GLY A 26 -1.51 2.80 5.10
N ARG A 27 -1.61 1.47 4.94
CA ARG A 27 -0.54 0.66 4.33
C ARG A 27 -0.53 0.77 2.82
N ASP A 28 -1.72 0.81 2.21
CA ASP A 28 -1.89 0.91 0.77
C ASP A 28 -1.45 2.30 0.28
N GLU A 29 -1.87 3.36 0.98
CA GLU A 29 -1.44 4.75 0.72
C GLU A 29 0.08 4.91 0.89
N MET A 30 0.65 4.38 1.98
CA MET A 30 2.11 4.42 2.20
C MET A 30 2.88 3.60 1.15
N GLN A 31 2.32 2.48 0.67
CA GLN A 31 2.90 1.70 -0.41
C GLN A 31 2.82 2.41 -1.75
N ASP A 32 1.73 3.14 -2.02
CA ASP A 32 1.58 3.98 -3.21
C ASP A 32 2.60 5.12 -3.20
N GLU A 33 2.74 5.86 -2.11
CA GLU A 33 3.73 6.95 -1.98
C GLU A 33 5.18 6.46 -2.21
N MET A 34 5.54 5.31 -1.63
CA MET A 34 6.86 4.71 -1.86
C MET A 34 7.05 4.27 -3.32
N THR A 35 6.00 3.76 -3.96
CA THR A 35 6.02 3.31 -5.35
C THR A 35 6.18 4.50 -6.31
N LEU A 36 5.46 5.59 -6.06
CA LEU A 36 5.61 6.84 -6.81
C LEU A 36 7.03 7.39 -6.67
N GLY A 37 7.55 7.45 -5.43
CA GLY A 37 8.92 7.87 -5.16
C GLY A 37 9.95 7.02 -5.90
N LEU A 38 9.74 5.71 -5.99
CA LEU A 38 10.60 4.80 -6.77
C LEU A 38 10.55 5.12 -8.27
N ILE A 39 9.37 5.33 -8.85
CA ILE A 39 9.24 5.69 -10.28
C ILE A 39 10.01 6.97 -10.58
N HIS A 40 9.79 8.03 -9.80
CA HIS A 40 10.47 9.32 -10.00
C HIS A 40 11.98 9.19 -9.84
N ALA A 41 12.46 8.43 -8.86
CA ALA A 41 13.89 8.20 -8.66
C ALA A 41 14.52 7.47 -9.86
N LEU A 42 13.84 6.47 -10.42
CA LEU A 42 14.31 5.73 -11.59
C LEU A 42 14.27 6.58 -12.86
N GLN A 43 13.23 7.42 -13.04
CA GLN A 43 13.15 8.39 -14.13
C GLN A 43 14.28 9.43 -14.05
N ALA A 44 14.55 9.97 -12.85
CA ALA A 44 15.65 10.92 -12.62
C ALA A 44 17.03 10.32 -12.90
N GLN A 45 17.19 9.00 -12.73
CA GLN A 45 18.39 8.25 -13.13
C GLN A 45 18.48 8.00 -14.65
N GLY A 46 17.46 8.41 -15.42
CA GLY A 46 17.41 8.18 -16.86
C GLY A 46 17.14 6.72 -17.24
N MET A 47 16.58 5.91 -16.34
CA MET A 47 16.21 4.54 -16.68
C MET A 47 15.13 4.53 -17.76
N PRO A 48 15.21 3.60 -18.73
CA PRO A 48 14.18 3.46 -19.74
C PRO A 48 12.90 2.89 -19.11
N GLN A 49 11.75 3.36 -19.59
CA GLN A 49 10.41 2.98 -19.09
C GLN A 49 10.24 1.47 -18.86
N LYS A 50 10.73 0.62 -19.79
CA LYS A 50 10.63 -0.84 -19.66
C LYS A 50 11.25 -1.37 -18.36
N GLN A 51 12.44 -0.87 -18.00
CA GLN A 51 13.13 -1.27 -16.77
C GLN A 51 12.40 -0.75 -15.52
N ILE A 52 11.80 0.44 -15.60
CA ILE A 52 11.01 1.02 -14.51
C ILE A 52 9.76 0.16 -14.25
N VAL A 53 9.03 -0.20 -15.30
CA VAL A 53 7.83 -1.05 -15.22
C VAL A 53 8.17 -2.44 -14.67
N GLU A 54 9.28 -3.05 -15.10
CA GLU A 54 9.75 -4.33 -14.57
C GLU A 54 10.10 -4.24 -13.07
N ALA A 55 10.85 -3.20 -12.66
CA ALA A 55 11.18 -2.97 -11.25
C ALA A 55 9.92 -2.74 -10.39
N LEU A 56 8.92 -2.05 -10.94
CA LEU A 56 7.65 -1.80 -10.29
C LEU A 56 6.83 -3.08 -10.10
N ALA A 57 6.76 -3.91 -11.14
CA ALA A 57 6.11 -5.22 -11.09
C ALA A 57 6.72 -6.12 -10.00
N LEU A 58 8.05 -6.15 -9.92
CA LEU A 58 8.78 -6.90 -8.90
C LEU A 58 8.57 -6.35 -7.49
N THR A 59 8.60 -5.03 -7.33
CA THR A 59 8.51 -4.36 -6.03
C THR A 59 7.12 -4.50 -5.41
N ARG A 60 6.07 -4.30 -6.21
CA ARG A 60 4.68 -4.46 -5.76
C ARG A 60 4.16 -5.88 -5.87
N LYS A 61 4.92 -6.78 -6.49
CA LYS A 61 4.52 -8.17 -6.80
C LYS A 61 3.21 -8.22 -7.59
N ILE A 62 3.07 -7.31 -8.54
CA ILE A 62 1.92 -7.19 -9.45
C ILE A 62 2.30 -7.67 -10.84
N SER A 63 1.28 -7.80 -11.70
CA SER A 63 1.51 -8.18 -13.09
C SER A 63 2.22 -7.07 -13.87
N LEU A 64 2.96 -7.43 -14.91
CA LEU A 64 3.67 -6.46 -15.75
C LEU A 64 2.70 -5.47 -16.44
N ALA A 65 1.50 -5.94 -16.79
CA ALA A 65 0.43 -5.11 -17.33
C ALA A 65 -0.12 -4.10 -16.30
N GLU A 66 -0.29 -4.52 -15.04
CA GLU A 66 -0.72 -3.62 -13.96
C GLU A 66 0.35 -2.59 -13.64
N ALA A 67 1.61 -3.00 -13.64
CA ALA A 67 2.74 -2.09 -13.46
C ALA A 67 2.83 -1.06 -14.59
N GLN A 68 2.57 -1.46 -15.83
CA GLN A 68 2.53 -0.54 -16.96
C GLN A 68 1.39 0.47 -16.82
N HIS A 69 0.18 0.00 -16.47
CA HIS A 69 -0.97 0.88 -16.25
C HIS A 69 -0.74 1.88 -15.10
N TYR A 70 -0.04 1.46 -14.04
CA TYR A 70 0.34 2.35 -12.94
C TYR A 70 1.34 3.41 -13.41
N TYR A 71 2.39 3.01 -14.15
CA TYR A 71 3.35 3.95 -14.71
C TYR A 71 2.71 4.99 -15.64
N GLU A 72 1.77 4.56 -16.49
CA GLU A 72 1.04 5.46 -17.40
C GLU A 72 0.18 6.48 -16.66
N GLN A 73 -0.51 6.08 -15.58
CA GLN A 73 -1.26 7.02 -14.73
C GLN A 73 -0.35 8.09 -14.11
N VAL A 74 0.84 7.69 -13.66
CA VAL A 74 1.82 8.62 -13.07
C VAL A 74 2.39 9.56 -14.11
N ALA A 75 2.76 9.03 -15.29
CA ALA A 75 3.27 9.84 -16.39
C ALA A 75 2.22 10.83 -16.93
N GLN A 76 0.94 10.45 -16.94
CA GLN A 76 -0.17 11.33 -17.29
C GLN A 76 -0.36 12.44 -16.24
N ALA A 77 -0.33 12.10 -14.95
CA ALA A 77 -0.44 13.09 -13.87
C ALA A 77 0.72 14.11 -13.87
N ASP A 78 1.94 13.68 -14.20
CA ASP A 78 3.11 14.55 -14.35
C ASP A 78 2.95 15.51 -15.55
N SER A 79 2.43 14.98 -16.67
CA SER A 79 2.16 15.75 -17.89
C SER A 79 1.03 16.79 -17.71
N GLU A 80 0.02 16.50 -16.90
CA GLU A 80 -1.04 17.45 -16.54
C GLU A 80 -0.56 18.50 -15.52
N SER A 81 0.35 18.14 -14.63
CA SER A 81 0.92 19.07 -13.63
C SER A 81 1.93 20.07 -14.22
N ALA A 82 2.41 19.82 -15.44
CA ALA A 82 3.36 20.68 -16.15
C ALA A 82 2.71 21.76 -17.04
N ARG A 83 1.37 21.88 -17.04
CA ARG A 83 0.61 22.92 -17.77
C ARG A 83 0.26 24.12 -16.88
#